data_AF-A0A832FZU2-F1
#
_entry.id   AF-A0A832FZU2-F1
#
_cell.length_a   1.000
_cell.length_b   1.000
_cell.length_c   1.000
_cell.angle_alpha   90.00
_cell.angle_beta   90.00
_cell.angle_gamma   90.00
#
_symmetry.space_group_name_H-M   'P 1'
#
loop_
_entity.id
_entity.type
_entity.pdbx_description
1 polymer ?
#
loop_
_entity_poly.entity_id
_entity_poly.type
_entity_poly.pdbx_seq_one_letter_code
_entity_poly.pdbx_strand_id
1 'polypeptide(L)'
;MVISVRPSALLAEGECLVVSAVLDTDRIPVLGHVREAVLRAFIDRDDDLIEGLSVKDKILAYTMIYGGLVLSYKCDIATPISRIHVGTLLELGVRSEERIVSDSLILRAWALIFKGREAEGLDLLSGEIIYPTRLGWRVGGDVRIAPIGVEVIRG
;
A
#
# COMPACT_ATOMS: atom_id res chain seq x y z
N MET A 1 17.33 -20.57 0.69
CA MET A 1 16.01 -19.94 0.44
C MET A 1 16.13 -18.48 0.81
N VAL A 2 15.97 -17.58 -0.16
CA VAL A 2 16.02 -16.13 0.11
C VAL A 2 14.58 -15.61 0.07
N ILE A 3 14.16 -14.89 1.10
CA ILE A 3 12.83 -14.25 1.14
C ILE A 3 13.01 -12.76 0.89
N SER A 4 12.37 -12.27 -0.16
CA SER A 4 12.33 -10.84 -0.51
C SER A 4 11.01 -10.24 -0.07
N VAL A 5 11.05 -9.05 0.51
CA VAL A 5 9.86 -8.26 0.87
C VAL A 5 9.93 -6.97 0.07
N ARG A 6 8.90 -6.71 -0.74
CA ARG A 6 8.76 -5.48 -1.52
C ARG A 6 8.28 -4.33 -0.63
N PRO A 7 8.65 -3.08 -0.95
CA PRO A 7 8.13 -1.94 -0.21
C PRO A 7 6.63 -1.77 -0.44
N SER A 8 5.96 -1.26 0.59
CA SER A 8 4.59 -0.79 0.49
C SER A 8 4.51 0.67 0.95
N ALA A 9 3.46 1.35 0.50
CA ALA A 9 3.22 2.75 0.79
C ALA A 9 1.73 3.02 0.99
N LEU A 10 1.40 3.98 1.86
CA LEU A 10 0.07 4.56 1.98
C LEU A 10 -0.04 5.65 0.92
N LEU A 11 -0.87 5.41 -0.09
CA LEU A 11 -1.04 6.30 -1.24
C LEU A 11 -2.03 7.44 -0.96
N ALA A 12 -3.06 7.16 -0.17
CA ALA A 12 -4.06 8.15 0.22
C ALA A 12 -4.64 7.80 1.61
N GLU A 13 -4.90 8.82 2.41
CA GLU A 13 -5.45 8.70 3.76
C GLU A 13 -6.64 9.64 3.92
N GLY A 14 -7.76 9.09 4.40
CA GLY A 14 -8.93 9.82 4.83
C GLY A 14 -9.13 9.80 6.33
N GLU A 15 -10.37 9.95 6.78
CA GLU A 15 -10.70 9.97 8.21
C GLU A 15 -10.58 8.56 8.79
N CYS A 16 -11.27 7.59 8.19
CA CYS A 16 -11.26 6.20 8.61
C CYS A 16 -10.79 5.23 7.53
N LEU A 17 -10.58 5.67 6.30
CA LEU A 17 -10.11 4.83 5.19
C LEU A 17 -8.70 5.18 4.75
N VAL A 18 -7.96 4.16 4.32
CA VAL A 18 -6.61 4.30 3.77
C VAL A 18 -6.47 3.41 2.55
N VAL A 19 -5.83 3.94 1.51
CA VAL A 19 -5.41 3.17 0.33
C VAL A 19 -3.91 3.00 0.40
N SER A 20 -3.45 1.76 0.29
CA SER A 20 -2.04 1.38 0.31
C SER A 20 -1.72 0.43 -0.83
N ALA A 21 -0.46 0.39 -1.25
CA ALA A 21 -0.02 -0.50 -2.32
C ALA A 21 1.37 -1.06 -2.05
N VAL A 22 1.63 -2.28 -2.53
CA VAL A 22 3.00 -2.76 -2.74
C VAL A 22 3.54 -2.17 -4.03
N LEU A 23 4.72 -1.57 -4.00
CA LEU A 23 5.31 -0.88 -5.15
C LEU A 23 6.60 -1.59 -5.60
N ASP A 24 6.76 -1.77 -6.90
CA ASP A 24 7.96 -2.33 -7.51
C ASP A 24 8.99 -1.22 -7.78
N THR A 25 9.64 -0.75 -6.71
CA THR A 25 10.59 0.36 -6.76
C THR A 25 11.59 0.28 -5.60
N ASP A 26 12.79 0.83 -5.80
CA ASP A 26 13.81 1.03 -4.76
C ASP A 26 13.71 2.40 -4.06
N ARG A 27 12.83 3.28 -4.55
CA ARG A 27 12.66 4.65 -4.05
C ARG A 27 11.87 4.72 -2.74
N ILE A 28 11.19 3.65 -2.37
CA ILE A 28 10.45 3.52 -1.11
C ILE A 28 11.18 2.50 -0.23
N PRO A 29 11.55 2.86 1.01
CA PRO A 29 12.23 1.94 1.89
C PRO A 29 11.25 0.88 2.44
N VAL A 30 11.76 -0.34 2.62
CA VAL A 30 11.12 -1.34 3.47
C VAL A 30 11.57 -1.07 4.91
N LEU A 31 10.64 -0.72 5.80
CA LEU A 31 10.96 -0.47 7.20
C LEU A 31 11.36 -1.78 7.89
N GLY A 32 12.50 -1.79 8.58
CA GLY A 32 13.09 -3.03 9.13
C GLY A 32 12.19 -3.74 10.14
N HIS A 33 11.52 -3.00 11.03
CA HIS A 33 10.60 -3.58 12.02
C HIS A 33 9.31 -4.13 11.38
N VAL A 34 8.77 -3.43 10.38
CA VAL A 34 7.60 -3.91 9.61
C VAL A 34 7.99 -5.18 8.84
N ARG A 35 9.17 -5.20 8.22
CA ARG A 35 9.69 -6.37 7.50
C ARG A 35 9.78 -7.59 8.42
N GLU A 36 10.34 -7.42 9.61
CA GLU A 36 10.45 -8.53 10.58
C GLU A 36 9.07 -9.08 10.96
N ALA A 37 8.12 -8.20 11.29
CA ALA A 37 6.75 -8.62 11.61
C ALA A 37 6.09 -9.38 10.44
N VAL A 38 6.25 -8.90 9.21
CA VAL A 38 5.73 -9.58 7.99
C VAL A 38 6.37 -10.95 7.81
N LEU A 39 7.69 -11.06 7.98
CA LEU A 39 8.40 -12.33 7.82
C LEU A 39 7.98 -13.34 8.91
N ARG A 40 7.81 -12.89 10.15
CA ARG A 40 7.34 -13.74 11.25
C ARG A 40 5.92 -14.22 11.03
N ALA A 41 4.99 -13.34 10.65
CA ALA A 41 3.63 -13.74 10.30
C ALA A 41 3.61 -14.71 9.11
N PHE A 42 4.43 -14.47 8.09
CA PHE A 42 4.46 -15.31 6.89
C PHE A 42 5.11 -16.68 7.11
N ILE A 43 6.19 -16.75 7.90
CA ILE A 43 6.99 -17.97 8.12
C ILE A 43 6.47 -18.76 9.33
N ASP A 44 6.30 -18.07 10.46
CA ASP A 44 6.00 -18.66 11.76
C ASP A 44 4.49 -18.68 12.05
N ARG A 45 3.67 -17.99 11.25
CA ARG A 45 2.21 -17.79 11.46
C ARG A 45 1.90 -17.12 12.80
N ASP A 46 2.79 -16.23 13.23
CA ASP A 46 2.68 -15.42 14.43
C ASP A 46 2.22 -14.01 14.07
N ASP A 47 0.93 -13.74 14.25
CA ASP A 47 0.31 -12.44 13.96
C ASP A 47 0.47 -11.44 15.12
N ASP A 48 0.94 -11.87 16.31
CA ASP A 48 1.01 -11.02 17.51
C ASP A 48 1.98 -9.83 17.30
N LEU A 49 3.04 -10.04 16.51
CA LEU A 49 3.99 -8.99 16.16
C LEU A 49 3.38 -7.91 15.26
N ILE A 50 2.43 -8.26 14.39
CA ILE A 50 1.69 -7.29 13.60
C ILE A 50 0.76 -6.50 14.51
N GLU A 51 0.12 -7.17 15.47
CA GLU A 51 -0.82 -6.53 16.38
C GLU A 51 -0.19 -5.47 17.27
N GLY A 52 1.09 -5.63 17.64
CA GLY A 52 1.88 -4.65 18.38
C GLY A 52 2.38 -3.44 17.57
N LEU A 53 2.17 -3.38 16.25
CA LEU A 53 2.60 -2.28 15.41
C LEU A 53 1.70 -1.03 15.53
N SER A 54 2.26 0.13 15.18
CA SER A 54 1.47 1.35 14.97
C SER A 54 0.44 1.12 13.85
N VAL A 55 -0.66 1.91 13.82
CA VAL A 55 -1.71 1.78 12.80
C VAL A 55 -1.16 1.82 11.37
N LYS A 56 -0.23 2.75 11.08
CA LYS A 56 0.36 2.88 9.73
C LYS A 56 1.27 1.70 9.40
N ASP A 57 2.08 1.27 10.36
CA ASP A 57 2.96 0.10 10.21
C ASP A 57 2.16 -1.20 10.00
N LYS A 58 1.07 -1.36 10.74
CA LYS A 58 0.13 -2.48 10.61
C LYS A 58 -0.51 -2.50 9.22
N ILE A 59 -0.92 -1.35 8.68
CA ILE A 59 -1.43 -1.24 7.30
C ILE A 59 -0.33 -1.60 6.28
N LEU A 60 0.90 -1.13 6.45
CA LEU A 60 2.02 -1.51 5.58
C LEU A 60 2.26 -3.03 5.61
N ALA A 61 2.28 -3.63 6.80
CA ALA A 61 2.49 -5.06 6.99
C ALA A 61 1.40 -5.88 6.30
N TYR A 62 0.12 -5.57 6.54
CA TYR A 62 -0.99 -6.21 5.84
C TYR A 62 -0.88 -6.03 4.33
N THR A 63 -0.54 -4.83 3.86
CA THR A 63 -0.36 -4.57 2.42
C THR A 63 0.73 -5.45 1.81
N MET A 64 1.86 -5.65 2.51
CA MET A 64 2.93 -6.55 2.05
C MET A 64 2.48 -8.02 2.02
N ILE A 65 1.71 -8.46 3.03
CA ILE A 65 1.18 -9.84 3.11
C ILE A 65 0.19 -10.12 2.00
N TYR A 66 -0.77 -9.23 1.79
CA TYR A 66 -1.84 -9.42 0.80
C TYR A 66 -1.40 -9.11 -0.64
N GLY A 67 -0.45 -8.19 -0.82
CA GLY A 67 -0.04 -7.67 -2.13
C GLY A 67 -1.09 -6.78 -2.80
N GLY A 68 -0.74 -6.20 -3.94
CA GLY A 68 -1.62 -5.39 -4.77
C GLY A 68 -1.93 -4.01 -4.19
N LEU A 69 -3.07 -3.45 -4.60
CA LEU A 69 -3.68 -2.25 -4.04
C LEU A 69 -4.69 -2.67 -2.97
N VAL A 70 -4.61 -2.10 -1.78
CA VAL A 70 -5.38 -2.48 -0.60
C VAL A 70 -6.13 -1.26 -0.06
N LEU A 71 -7.42 -1.46 0.22
CA LEU A 71 -8.24 -0.52 0.99
C LEU A 71 -8.36 -1.06 2.42
N SER A 72 -8.04 -0.22 3.39
CA SER A 72 -8.08 -0.56 4.82
C SER A 72 -8.91 0.42 5.62
N TYR A 73 -9.54 -0.06 6.68
CA TYR A 73 -10.10 0.74 7.76
C TYR A 73 -9.03 1.03 8.81
N LYS A 74 -9.05 2.22 9.44
CA LYS A 74 -8.02 2.63 10.42
C LYS A 74 -8.52 3.32 11.71
N CYS A 75 -9.83 3.55 11.88
CA CYS A 75 -10.35 4.31 13.04
C CYS A 75 -10.47 3.50 14.34
N ASP A 76 -10.36 2.18 14.27
CA ASP A 76 -10.30 1.30 15.44
C ASP A 76 -9.24 0.22 15.17
N ILE A 77 -9.64 -1.03 14.95
CA ILE A 77 -8.73 -2.09 14.54
C ILE A 77 -8.37 -1.89 13.07
N ALA A 78 -7.09 -1.59 12.79
CA ALA A 78 -6.63 -1.43 11.42
C ALA A 78 -6.82 -2.73 10.64
N THR A 79 -7.74 -2.73 9.69
CA THR A 79 -8.23 -3.96 9.05
C THR A 79 -8.31 -3.77 7.53
N PRO A 80 -7.68 -4.65 6.73
CA PRO A 80 -7.87 -4.63 5.28
C PRO A 80 -9.30 -5.03 4.93
N ILE A 81 -9.96 -4.18 4.14
CA ILE A 81 -11.36 -4.37 3.70
C ILE A 81 -11.40 -5.05 2.33
N SER A 82 -10.53 -4.62 1.41
CA SER A 82 -10.58 -5.02 0.02
C SER A 82 -9.18 -4.96 -0.61
N ARG A 83 -8.93 -5.87 -1.56
CA ARG A 83 -7.71 -5.90 -2.37
C ARG A 83 -8.08 -5.96 -3.85
N ILE A 84 -7.42 -5.14 -4.67
CA ILE A 84 -7.54 -5.16 -6.13
C ILE A 84 -6.15 -5.22 -6.77
N HIS A 85 -6.03 -5.99 -7.84
CA HIS A 85 -4.86 -5.95 -8.72
C HIS A 85 -5.13 -4.95 -9.83
N VAL A 86 -4.17 -4.06 -10.07
CA VAL A 86 -4.27 -3.02 -11.09
C VAL A 86 -3.10 -3.13 -12.05
N GLY A 87 -3.36 -2.89 -13.33
CA GLY A 87 -2.33 -2.84 -14.39
C GLY A 87 -1.74 -1.44 -14.58
N THR A 88 -2.42 -0.42 -14.06
CA THR A 88 -2.01 0.99 -14.19
C THR A 88 -0.68 1.26 -13.46
N LEU A 89 0.24 1.94 -14.16
CA LEU A 89 1.55 2.33 -13.63
C LEU A 89 1.49 3.68 -12.91
N LEU A 90 2.45 3.90 -12.01
CA LEU A 90 2.63 5.12 -11.24
C LEU A 90 3.97 5.80 -11.57
N GLU A 91 3.97 7.13 -11.58
CA GLU A 91 5.18 7.94 -11.60
C GLU A 91 5.45 8.45 -10.18
N LEU A 92 6.68 8.33 -9.69
CA LEU A 92 7.09 8.78 -8.35
C LEU A 92 8.04 9.98 -8.39
N GLY A 93 8.04 10.77 -7.31
CA GLY A 93 8.87 11.97 -7.13
C GLY A 93 8.48 13.14 -8.02
N VAL A 94 7.24 13.16 -8.49
CA VAL A 94 6.66 14.39 -9.05
C VAL A 94 6.46 15.40 -7.93
N ARG A 95 6.47 16.69 -8.27
CA ARG A 95 6.09 17.73 -7.30
C ARG A 95 4.59 17.63 -7.05
N SER A 96 4.21 17.30 -5.83
CA SER A 96 2.83 17.23 -5.37
C SER A 96 2.71 17.90 -4.01
N GLU A 97 1.49 18.17 -3.57
CA GLU A 97 1.19 18.62 -2.21
C GLU A 97 0.58 17.46 -1.40
N GLU A 98 0.79 17.51 -0.08
CA GLU A 98 0.10 16.63 0.87
C GLU A 98 -1.41 16.87 0.73
N ARG A 99 -2.14 15.79 0.41
CA ARG A 99 -3.58 15.86 0.18
C ARG A 99 -4.29 14.87 1.08
N ILE A 100 -4.93 15.38 2.12
CA ILE A 100 -5.91 14.59 2.88
C ILE A 100 -7.18 14.49 2.02
N VAL A 101 -7.60 13.26 1.75
CA VAL A 101 -8.80 12.98 0.94
C VAL A 101 -9.96 12.61 1.86
N SER A 102 -11.21 12.85 1.46
CA SER A 102 -12.34 12.36 2.25
C SER A 102 -12.56 10.86 2.03
N ASP A 103 -13.13 10.16 3.01
CA ASP A 103 -13.50 8.75 2.87
C ASP A 103 -14.47 8.53 1.70
N SER A 104 -15.37 9.50 1.44
CA SER A 104 -16.25 9.48 0.27
C SER A 104 -15.48 9.54 -1.06
N LEU A 105 -14.39 10.31 -1.13
CA LEU A 105 -13.53 10.34 -2.32
C LEU A 105 -12.78 9.03 -2.49
N ILE A 106 -12.28 8.44 -1.39
CA ILE A 106 -11.63 7.12 -1.40
C ILE A 106 -12.60 6.05 -1.94
N LEU A 107 -13.82 5.98 -1.41
CA LEU A 107 -14.82 5.01 -1.86
C LEU A 107 -15.22 5.21 -3.33
N ARG A 108 -15.33 6.47 -3.79
CA ARG A 108 -15.58 6.78 -5.20
C ARG A 108 -14.44 6.30 -6.10
N ALA A 109 -13.20 6.59 -5.73
CA ALA A 109 -12.01 6.11 -6.44
C ALA A 109 -11.99 4.58 -6.48
N TRP A 110 -12.22 3.93 -5.34
CA TRP A 110 -12.27 2.48 -5.23
C TRP A 110 -13.33 1.85 -6.15
N ALA A 111 -14.53 2.43 -6.19
CA ALA A 111 -15.60 1.98 -7.07
C ALA A 111 -15.23 2.09 -8.56
N LEU A 112 -14.51 3.15 -8.96
CA LEU A 112 -14.01 3.29 -10.33
C LEU A 112 -12.97 2.22 -10.67
N ILE A 113 -12.02 1.99 -9.78
CA ILE A 113 -10.99 0.95 -9.94
C ILE A 113 -11.66 -0.43 -10.08
N PHE A 114 -12.63 -0.75 -9.21
CA PHE A 114 -13.37 -2.02 -9.26
C PHE A 114 -14.18 -2.20 -10.56
N LYS A 115 -14.58 -1.10 -11.22
CA LYS A 115 -15.25 -1.11 -12.53
C LYS A 115 -14.28 -1.20 -13.72
N GLY A 116 -12.98 -1.36 -13.47
CA GLY A 116 -11.93 -1.39 -14.50
C GLY A 116 -11.48 0.00 -14.98
N ARG A 117 -11.95 1.08 -14.35
CA ARG A 117 -11.50 2.46 -14.62
C ARG A 117 -10.33 2.82 -13.69
N GLU A 118 -9.29 2.00 -13.73
CA GLU A 118 -8.15 2.06 -12.80
C GLU A 118 -7.46 3.42 -12.80
N ALA A 119 -7.05 3.91 -13.98
CA ALA A 119 -6.34 5.17 -14.13
C ALA A 119 -7.14 6.35 -13.56
N GLU A 120 -8.43 6.43 -13.84
CA GLU A 120 -9.27 7.51 -13.32
C GLU A 120 -9.47 7.42 -11.81
N GLY A 121 -9.66 6.21 -11.27
CA GLY A 121 -9.79 6.03 -9.84
C GLY A 121 -8.49 6.35 -9.09
N LEU A 122 -7.35 5.91 -9.61
CA LEU A 122 -6.03 6.22 -9.04
C LEU A 122 -5.69 7.70 -9.16
N ASP A 123 -6.06 8.36 -10.26
CA ASP A 123 -5.80 9.79 -10.45
C ASP A 123 -6.54 10.65 -9.40
N LEU A 124 -7.77 10.26 -9.01
CA LEU A 124 -8.50 10.93 -7.92
C LEU A 124 -7.73 10.90 -6.59
N LEU A 125 -6.90 9.88 -6.38
CA LEU A 125 -6.12 9.65 -5.16
C LEU A 125 -4.68 10.18 -5.26
N SER A 126 -4.24 10.62 -6.44
CA SER A 126 -2.89 11.15 -6.65
C SER A 126 -2.58 12.31 -5.70
N GLY A 127 -1.30 12.42 -5.33
CA GLY A 127 -0.87 13.29 -4.24
C GLY A 127 0.54 12.95 -3.76
N GLU A 128 0.87 13.31 -2.54
CA GLU A 128 2.03 12.75 -1.85
C GLU A 128 1.72 11.37 -1.28
N ILE A 129 2.70 10.46 -1.32
CA ILE A 129 2.71 9.29 -0.47
C ILE A 129 2.64 9.77 0.99
N ILE A 130 1.74 9.18 1.75
CA ILE A 130 1.49 9.57 3.14
C ILE A 130 2.51 8.95 4.10
N TYR A 131 2.94 7.73 3.79
CA TYR A 131 3.87 6.94 4.61
C TYR A 131 4.47 5.80 3.76
N PRO A 132 5.76 5.42 3.91
CA PRO A 132 6.74 5.94 4.88
C PRO A 132 7.55 7.15 4.38
N THR A 133 7.35 7.58 3.14
CA THR A 133 8.02 8.76 2.56
C THR A 133 6.98 9.83 2.22
N ARG A 134 7.44 10.99 1.73
CA ARG A 134 6.58 12.06 1.18
C ARG A 134 6.84 12.30 -0.31
N LEU A 135 7.12 11.24 -1.07
CA LEU A 135 7.29 11.37 -2.51
C LEU A 135 5.94 11.65 -3.17
N GLY A 136 5.86 12.67 -4.02
CA GLY A 136 4.70 12.88 -4.88
C GLY A 136 4.53 11.72 -5.87
N TRP A 137 3.29 11.35 -6.15
CA TRP A 137 2.94 10.31 -7.10
C TRP A 137 1.73 10.70 -7.94
N ARG A 138 1.68 10.20 -9.18
CA ARG A 138 0.53 10.33 -10.08
C ARG A 138 0.42 9.11 -10.98
N VAL A 139 -0.71 9.00 -11.69
CA VAL A 139 -0.90 7.97 -12.71
C VAL A 139 0.01 8.21 -13.91
N GLY A 140 0.63 7.15 -14.43
CA GLY A 140 1.61 7.19 -15.53
C GLY A 140 2.95 6.57 -15.11
N GLY A 141 4.04 6.83 -15.84
CA GLY A 141 5.38 6.39 -15.40
C GLY A 141 5.65 4.89 -15.53
N ASP A 142 6.53 4.39 -14.66
CA ASP A 142 7.17 3.08 -14.75
C ASP A 142 7.05 2.21 -13.49
N VAL A 143 6.56 2.76 -12.38
CA VAL A 143 6.42 2.02 -11.11
C VAL A 143 5.14 1.19 -11.13
N ARG A 144 5.27 -0.13 -10.95
CA ARG A 144 4.14 -1.05 -10.91
C ARG A 144 3.63 -1.25 -9.48
N ILE A 145 2.31 -1.37 -9.33
CA ILE A 145 1.71 -1.93 -8.11
C ILE A 145 1.86 -3.46 -8.18
N ALA A 146 2.70 -4.02 -7.33
CA ALA A 146 3.04 -5.45 -7.38
C ALA A 146 1.91 -6.30 -6.78
N PRO A 147 1.49 -7.40 -7.44
CA PRO A 147 0.41 -8.26 -6.94
C PRO A 147 0.79 -9.07 -5.69
N ILE A 148 2.09 -9.17 -5.39
CA ILE A 148 2.65 -9.95 -4.30
C ILE A 148 3.70 -9.08 -3.57
N GLY A 149 3.63 -8.99 -2.24
CA GLY A 149 4.61 -8.25 -1.45
C GLY A 149 5.73 -9.11 -0.84
N VAL A 150 5.53 -10.42 -0.70
CA VAL A 150 6.55 -11.35 -0.16
C VAL A 150 6.83 -12.45 -1.17
N GLU A 151 8.09 -12.63 -1.57
CA GLU A 151 8.50 -13.66 -2.53
C GLU A 151 9.56 -14.58 -1.95
N VAL A 152 9.38 -15.88 -2.22
CA VAL A 152 10.35 -16.92 -1.88
C VAL A 152 11.18 -17.24 -3.12
N ILE A 153 12.43 -16.80 -3.13
CA ILE A 153 13.39 -17.09 -4.20
C ILE A 153 14.09 -18.41 -3.87
N ARG A 154 13.78 -19.44 -4.66
CA ARG A 154 14.51 -20.71 -4.66
C ARG A 154 15.73 -20.52 -5.55
N GLY A 155 16.92 -20.55 -4.94
CA GLY A 155 18.19 -20.62 -5.64
C GLY A 155 18.47 -22.02 -6.17
#